data_AF-A0A4R1HUX4-F1
#
_entry.id   AF-A0A4R1HUX4-F1
#
_cell.length_a   1.000
_cell.length_b   1.000
_cell.length_c   1.000
_cell.angle_alpha   90.00
_cell.angle_beta   90.00
_cell.angle_gamma   90.00
#
_symmetry.space_group_name_H-M   'P 1'
#
loop_
_entity.id
_entity.type
_entity.pdbx_description
1 polymer ?
#
loop_
_entity_poly.entity_id
_entity_poly.type
_entity_poly.pdbx_seq_one_letter_code
_entity_poly.pdbx_strand_id
1 'polypeptide(L)'
;MTTSAPGIRSGAGWTASAFAVAAPVLVLVGAGFAAAAQAPGYDPVRQTFSALANRGATDRWIMTTTLLALGVGYVVVAAALPGMRARGRMVLAVGGVAVTLAGLMPQPAQGSSTVHMVAAGVGWAAFALWPLAASRSRDDPAVDRWSRRAPAVVVTSVLVVLLAWFTVELVGGGRQLGLAERALVVAQTLWPATVALGRAFGPSSAERTPRRPPIRATVRLRERGSRR
;
A
#
# COMPACT_ATOMS: atom_id res chain seq x y z
N MET A 1 0.31 37.93 -20.75
CA MET A 1 0.89 36.58 -20.87
C MET A 1 1.41 36.19 -19.48
N THR A 2 0.58 35.54 -18.67
CA THR A 2 0.95 35.09 -17.32
C THR A 2 1.30 33.61 -17.39
N THR A 3 2.58 33.32 -17.30
CA THR A 3 3.13 31.96 -17.23
C THR A 3 2.59 31.31 -15.96
N SER A 4 1.62 30.40 -16.10
CA SER A 4 1.12 29.62 -14.98
C SER A 4 2.19 28.63 -14.56
N ALA A 5 2.77 28.83 -13.37
CA ALA A 5 3.72 27.91 -12.78
C ALA A 5 3.07 26.51 -12.64
N PRO A 6 3.84 25.42 -12.84
CA PRO A 6 3.33 24.07 -12.65
C PRO A 6 2.80 23.91 -11.23
N GLY A 7 1.52 23.53 -11.11
CA GLY A 7 0.80 23.43 -9.85
C GLY A 7 1.56 22.61 -8.82
N ILE A 8 2.09 23.28 -7.80
CA ILE A 8 2.75 22.65 -6.67
C ILE A 8 1.67 21.87 -5.92
N ARG A 9 1.72 20.54 -6.03
CA ARG A 9 0.93 19.64 -5.19
C ARG A 9 1.17 20.02 -3.73
N SER A 10 0.12 20.13 -2.92
CA SER A 10 0.23 20.51 -1.51
C SER A 10 1.30 19.67 -0.79
N GLY A 11 2.09 20.28 0.10
CA GLY A 11 3.20 19.61 0.77
C GLY A 11 2.81 18.27 1.43
N ALA A 12 1.59 18.18 1.96
CA ALA A 12 1.02 16.96 2.54
C ALA A 12 0.86 15.80 1.53
N GLY A 13 0.51 16.10 0.27
CA GLY A 13 0.36 15.06 -0.76
C GLY A 13 1.71 14.50 -1.22
N TRP A 14 2.75 15.34 -1.23
CA TRP A 14 4.11 14.93 -1.53
C TRP A 14 4.69 14.04 -0.42
N THR A 15 4.54 14.43 0.84
CA THR A 15 5.01 13.62 1.98
C THR A 15 4.32 12.26 2.01
N ALA A 16 3.00 12.20 1.80
CA ALA A 16 2.27 10.94 1.67
C ALA A 16 2.83 10.06 0.53
N SER A 17 3.17 10.65 -0.61
CA SER A 17 3.74 9.90 -1.73
C SER A 17 5.14 9.37 -1.40
N ALA A 18 5.96 10.18 -0.72
CA ALA A 18 7.28 9.77 -0.28
C ALA A 18 7.22 8.57 0.70
N PHE A 19 6.32 8.61 1.69
CA PHE A 19 6.10 7.47 2.60
C PHE A 19 5.67 6.19 1.86
N ALA A 20 4.72 6.31 0.93
CA ALA A 20 4.25 5.16 0.16
C ALA A 20 5.37 4.54 -0.70
N VAL A 21 6.20 5.36 -1.34
CA VAL A 21 7.31 4.90 -2.19
C VAL A 21 8.49 4.36 -1.38
N ALA A 22 8.76 4.94 -0.21
CA ALA A 22 9.83 4.50 0.67
C ALA A 22 9.50 3.18 1.38
N ALA A 23 8.22 2.84 1.59
CA ALA A 23 7.78 1.67 2.33
C ALA A 23 8.46 0.32 1.96
N PRO A 24 8.52 -0.10 0.67
CA PRO A 24 9.21 -1.34 0.29
C PRO A 24 10.71 -1.31 0.60
N VAL A 25 11.36 -0.15 0.42
CA VAL A 25 12.80 0.00 0.71
C VAL A 25 13.04 -0.02 2.21
N LEU A 26 12.23 0.70 2.97
CA LEU A 26 12.28 0.77 4.43
C LEU A 26 12.24 -0.62 5.06
N VAL A 27 11.28 -1.45 4.64
CA VAL A 27 11.13 -2.79 5.24
C VAL A 27 12.28 -3.72 4.85
N LEU A 28 12.76 -3.67 3.61
CA LEU A 28 13.88 -4.51 3.15
C LEU A 28 15.20 -4.11 3.82
N VAL A 29 15.49 -2.82 3.88
CA VAL A 29 16.71 -2.29 4.52
C VAL A 29 16.68 -2.53 6.02
N GLY A 30 15.56 -2.22 6.68
CA GLY A 30 15.41 -2.44 8.12
C GLY A 30 15.54 -3.91 8.50
N ALA A 31 14.93 -4.80 7.74
CA ALA A 31 15.09 -6.24 7.95
C ALA A 31 16.51 -6.74 7.63
N GLY A 32 17.19 -6.15 6.64
CA GLY A 32 18.58 -6.46 6.33
C GLY A 32 19.52 -6.12 7.49
N PHE A 33 19.38 -4.92 8.07
CA PHE A 33 20.15 -4.53 9.26
C PHE A 33 19.82 -5.39 10.48
N ALA A 34 18.53 -5.67 10.72
CA ALA A 34 18.13 -6.52 11.83
C ALA A 34 18.64 -7.96 11.67
N ALA A 35 18.66 -8.50 10.45
CA ALA A 35 19.24 -9.80 10.12
C ALA A 35 20.76 -9.82 10.33
N ALA A 36 21.47 -8.77 9.89
CA ALA A 36 22.91 -8.65 10.06
C ALA A 36 23.35 -8.59 11.53
N ALA A 37 22.47 -8.13 12.42
CA ALA A 37 22.70 -8.12 13.86
C ALA A 37 22.46 -9.49 14.54
N GLN A 38 21.84 -10.46 13.87
CA GLN A 38 21.56 -11.76 14.48
C GLN A 38 22.83 -12.62 14.60
N ALA A 39 22.84 -13.49 15.62
CA ALA A 39 23.88 -14.50 15.78
C ALA A 39 23.88 -15.53 14.61
N PRO A 40 24.99 -16.25 14.40
CA PRO A 40 25.03 -17.36 13.45
C PRO A 40 23.90 -18.37 13.72
N GLY A 41 23.10 -18.67 12.70
CA GLY A 41 21.90 -19.50 12.82
C GLY A 41 20.61 -18.81 12.37
N TYR A 42 20.65 -17.49 12.13
CA TYR A 42 19.55 -16.82 11.44
C TYR A 42 19.42 -17.26 9.98
N ASP A 43 18.22 -17.70 9.58
CA ASP A 43 17.90 -18.10 8.21
C ASP A 43 16.68 -17.30 7.70
N PRO A 44 16.85 -16.37 6.75
CA PRO A 44 15.75 -15.55 6.25
C PRO A 44 14.71 -16.35 5.44
N VAL A 45 15.02 -17.57 4.99
CA VAL A 45 14.03 -18.44 4.34
C VAL A 45 13.07 -19.02 5.38
N ARG A 46 13.56 -19.30 6.58
CA ARG A 46 12.81 -19.99 7.64
C ARG A 46 12.22 -19.04 8.68
N GLN A 47 12.89 -17.92 8.95
CA GLN A 47 12.54 -17.01 10.03
C GLN A 47 11.94 -15.70 9.49
N THR A 48 10.87 -15.29 10.14
CA THR A 48 10.06 -14.13 9.78
C THR A 48 10.72 -12.80 10.16
N PHE A 49 10.20 -11.71 9.59
CA PHE A 49 10.37 -10.36 10.09
C PHE A 49 9.89 -10.23 11.54
N SER A 50 8.77 -10.87 11.92
CA SER A 50 8.35 -10.90 13.32
C SER A 50 9.36 -11.61 14.24
N ALA A 51 10.14 -12.58 13.73
CA ALA A 51 11.22 -13.19 14.50
C ALA A 51 12.34 -12.18 14.78
N LEU A 52 12.66 -11.29 13.84
CA LEU A 52 13.63 -10.21 14.04
C LEU A 52 13.17 -9.14 15.05
N ALA A 53 11.87 -9.05 15.33
CA ALA A 53 11.29 -8.13 16.32
C ALA A 53 10.91 -8.83 17.64
N ASN A 54 11.10 -10.15 17.76
CA ASN A 54 10.67 -10.90 18.93
C ASN A 54 11.50 -10.53 20.18
N ARG A 55 11.03 -10.93 21.37
CA ARG A 55 11.71 -10.60 22.65
C ARG A 55 13.11 -11.22 22.79
N GLY A 56 13.43 -12.27 22.04
CA GLY A 56 14.71 -12.97 22.09
C GLY A 56 15.71 -12.55 20.99
N ALA A 57 15.31 -11.69 20.05
CA ALA A 57 16.15 -11.28 18.94
C ALA A 57 17.22 -10.27 19.39
N THR A 58 18.44 -10.46 18.89
CA THR A 58 19.52 -9.47 19.05
C THR A 58 19.11 -8.17 18.39
N ASP A 59 19.30 -7.03 19.07
CA ASP A 59 18.95 -5.70 18.55
C ASP A 59 17.54 -5.59 17.96
N ARG A 60 16.57 -6.26 18.59
CA ARG A 60 15.16 -6.31 18.14
C ARG A 60 14.53 -4.93 17.88
N TRP A 61 15.10 -3.88 18.48
CA TRP A 61 14.67 -2.50 18.29
C TRP A 61 14.81 -2.05 16.81
N ILE A 62 15.75 -2.60 16.03
CA ILE A 62 15.93 -2.28 14.61
C ILE A 62 14.68 -2.68 13.82
N MET A 63 14.23 -3.93 13.97
CA MET A 63 13.01 -4.38 13.29
C MET A 63 11.77 -3.72 13.88
N THR A 64 11.71 -3.53 15.19
CA THR A 64 10.57 -2.87 15.86
C THR A 64 10.37 -1.45 15.32
N THR A 65 11.42 -0.63 15.29
CA THR A 65 11.36 0.74 14.75
C THR A 65 11.01 0.76 13.26
N THR A 66 11.51 -0.22 12.49
CA THR A 66 11.12 -0.41 11.07
C THR A 66 9.61 -0.64 10.92
N LEU A 67 9.02 -1.53 11.73
CA LEU A 67 7.57 -1.80 11.71
C LEU A 67 6.76 -0.59 12.16
N LEU A 68 7.22 0.15 13.18
CA LEU A 68 6.55 1.37 13.63
C LEU A 68 6.56 2.44 12.55
N ALA A 69 7.71 2.69 11.93
CA ALA A 69 7.86 3.65 10.84
C ALA A 69 6.98 3.26 9.64
N LEU A 70 6.93 1.98 9.28
CA LEU A 70 6.08 1.47 8.21
C LEU A 70 4.59 1.66 8.51
N GLY A 71 4.13 1.26 9.70
CA GLY A 71 2.73 1.37 10.12
C GLY A 71 2.26 2.82 10.21
N VAL A 72 3.03 3.68 10.89
CA VAL A 72 2.74 5.12 10.99
C VAL A 72 2.79 5.77 9.60
N GLY A 73 3.77 5.40 8.77
CA GLY A 73 3.86 5.85 7.38
C GLY A 73 2.57 5.56 6.59
N TYR A 74 2.00 4.37 6.72
CA TYR A 74 0.72 4.05 6.07
C TYR A 74 -0.47 4.82 6.62
N VAL A 75 -0.48 5.16 7.91
CA VAL A 75 -1.50 6.07 8.48
C VAL A 75 -1.37 7.47 7.88
N VAL A 76 -0.15 7.98 7.70
CA VAL A 76 0.10 9.26 7.02
C VAL A 76 -0.35 9.21 5.56
N VAL A 77 -0.04 8.12 4.83
CA VAL A 77 -0.51 7.90 3.46
C VAL A 77 -2.04 7.91 3.41
N ALA A 78 -2.69 7.20 4.32
CA ALA A 78 -4.14 7.13 4.42
C ALA A 78 -4.79 8.50 4.69
N ALA A 79 -4.15 9.35 5.49
CA ALA A 79 -4.63 10.69 5.80
C ALA A 79 -4.38 11.70 4.67
N ALA A 80 -3.20 11.66 4.05
CA ALA A 80 -2.72 12.77 3.23
C ALA A 80 -2.62 12.48 1.72
N LEU A 81 -2.73 11.22 1.25
CA LEU A 81 -2.64 10.94 -0.19
C LEU A 81 -3.83 11.52 -0.95
N PRO A 82 -3.64 12.45 -1.91
CA PRO A 82 -4.73 13.10 -2.62
C PRO A 82 -5.56 12.12 -3.46
N GLY A 83 -6.86 12.34 -3.57
CA GLY A 83 -7.72 11.56 -4.46
C GLY A 83 -7.88 10.08 -4.09
N MET A 84 -7.53 9.66 -2.86
CA MET A 84 -7.89 8.34 -2.35
C MET A 84 -9.34 8.33 -1.84
N ARG A 85 -10.12 7.29 -2.19
CA ARG A 85 -11.50 7.10 -1.69
C ARG A 85 -11.51 6.86 -0.18
N ALA A 86 -12.57 7.29 0.51
CA ALA A 86 -12.74 7.07 1.95
C ALA A 86 -12.54 5.60 2.36
N ARG A 87 -13.13 4.65 1.62
CA ARG A 87 -12.94 3.21 1.87
C ARG A 87 -11.47 2.78 1.80
N GLY A 88 -10.75 3.21 0.76
CA GLY A 88 -9.30 2.94 0.63
C GLY A 88 -8.50 3.55 1.78
N ARG A 89 -8.85 4.75 2.23
CA ARG A 89 -8.20 5.40 3.38
C ARG A 89 -8.43 4.62 4.67
N MET A 90 -9.68 4.25 4.94
CA MET A 90 -10.04 3.47 6.13
C MET A 90 -9.29 2.14 6.17
N VAL A 91 -9.30 1.37 5.08
CA VAL A 91 -8.60 0.08 5.02
C VAL A 91 -7.09 0.25 5.16
N LEU A 92 -6.49 1.29 4.57
CA LEU A 92 -5.06 1.55 4.71
C LEU A 92 -4.69 1.97 6.13
N ALA A 93 -5.50 2.81 6.76
CA ALA A 93 -5.30 3.26 8.13
C ALA A 93 -5.41 2.08 9.10
N VAL A 94 -6.40 1.20 8.92
CA VAL A 94 -6.52 -0.05 9.70
C VAL A 94 -5.27 -0.92 9.52
N GLY A 95 -4.79 -1.09 8.29
CA GLY A 95 -3.55 -1.84 8.03
C GLY A 95 -2.32 -1.21 8.72
N GLY A 96 -2.16 0.12 8.60
CA GLY A 96 -1.06 0.85 9.24
C GLY A 96 -1.08 0.74 10.76
N VAL A 97 -2.23 0.96 11.39
CA VAL A 97 -2.42 0.81 12.85
C VAL A 97 -2.13 -0.63 13.28
N ALA A 98 -2.62 -1.62 12.53
CA ALA A 98 -2.40 -3.03 12.82
C ALA A 98 -0.91 -3.41 12.79
N VAL A 99 -0.15 -2.91 11.80
CA VAL A 99 1.31 -3.10 11.72
C VAL A 99 2.03 -2.42 12.90
N THR A 100 1.64 -1.19 13.25
CA THR A 100 2.16 -0.50 14.43
C THR A 100 1.93 -1.30 15.70
N LEU A 101 0.70 -1.82 15.90
CA LEU A 101 0.36 -2.65 17.05
C LEU A 101 1.15 -3.96 17.07
N ALA A 102 1.33 -4.62 15.92
CA ALA A 102 2.15 -5.83 15.84
C ALA A 102 3.62 -5.58 16.24
N GLY A 103 4.18 -4.41 15.88
CA GLY A 103 5.51 -3.98 16.31
C GLY A 103 5.59 -3.68 17.82
N LEU A 104 4.57 -3.03 18.40
CA LEU A 104 4.50 -2.73 19.83
C LEU A 104 4.22 -3.96 20.70
N MET A 105 3.61 -5.00 20.13
CA MET A 105 3.24 -6.24 20.80
C MET A 105 4.11 -7.38 20.27
N PRO A 106 5.40 -7.46 20.65
CA PRO A 106 6.34 -8.43 20.08
C PRO A 106 5.95 -9.86 20.46
N GLN A 107 6.33 -10.79 19.59
CA GLN A 107 6.27 -12.22 19.89
C GLN A 107 7.18 -12.56 21.10
N PRO A 108 6.83 -13.55 21.92
CA PRO A 108 7.76 -14.13 22.90
C PRO A 108 8.96 -14.76 22.18
N ALA A 109 10.03 -15.05 22.92
CA ALA A 109 11.21 -15.73 22.37
C ALA A 109 10.88 -17.15 21.87
N GLN A 110 9.89 -17.80 22.49
CA GLN A 110 9.36 -19.11 22.10
C GLN A 110 7.82 -19.07 22.15
N GLY A 111 7.17 -19.76 21.22
CA GLY A 111 5.71 -19.80 21.10
C GLY A 111 5.11 -18.58 20.38
N SER A 112 3.86 -18.24 20.70
CA SER A 112 3.11 -17.17 20.03
C SER A 112 2.30 -16.30 20.98
N SER A 113 2.18 -15.02 20.67
CA SER A 113 1.33 -14.02 21.31
C SER A 113 0.05 -13.84 20.51
N THR A 114 -1.10 -14.12 21.11
CA THR A 114 -2.41 -13.95 20.47
C THR A 114 -2.64 -12.50 20.02
N VAL A 115 -2.23 -11.52 20.83
CA VAL A 115 -2.39 -10.09 20.49
C VAL A 115 -1.58 -9.73 19.25
N HIS A 116 -0.33 -10.22 19.15
CA HIS A 116 0.50 -10.02 17.96
C HIS A 116 -0.15 -10.67 16.74
N MET A 117 -0.60 -11.92 16.88
CA MET A 117 -1.19 -12.69 15.78
C MET A 117 -2.49 -12.04 15.26
N VAL A 118 -3.34 -11.55 16.15
CA VAL A 118 -4.57 -10.83 15.77
C VAL A 118 -4.23 -9.52 15.07
N ALA A 119 -3.32 -8.71 15.62
CA ALA A 119 -2.89 -7.47 15.00
C ALA A 119 -2.27 -7.72 13.61
N ALA A 120 -1.36 -8.67 13.50
CA ALA A 120 -0.75 -9.07 12.23
C ALA A 120 -1.83 -9.55 11.23
N GLY A 121 -2.74 -10.43 11.66
CA GLY A 121 -3.85 -10.94 10.85
C GLY A 121 -4.73 -9.84 10.27
N VAL A 122 -5.10 -8.86 11.09
CA VAL A 122 -5.85 -7.67 10.64
C VAL A 122 -5.05 -6.88 9.61
N GLY A 123 -3.75 -6.68 9.85
CA GLY A 123 -2.84 -6.02 8.90
C GLY A 123 -2.79 -6.75 7.56
N TRP A 124 -2.55 -8.06 7.57
CA TRP A 124 -2.48 -8.90 6.37
C TRP A 124 -3.76 -8.80 5.53
N ALA A 125 -4.93 -8.95 6.17
CA ALA A 125 -6.21 -8.85 5.50
C ALA A 125 -6.46 -7.44 4.94
N ALA A 126 -6.16 -6.40 5.72
CA ALA A 126 -6.32 -5.02 5.30
C ALA A 126 -5.49 -4.71 4.05
N PHE A 127 -4.19 -5.05 4.04
CA PHE A 127 -3.33 -4.81 2.88
C PHE A 127 -3.69 -5.67 1.67
N ALA A 128 -4.15 -6.91 1.85
CA ALA A 128 -4.61 -7.76 0.75
C ALA A 128 -5.89 -7.21 0.08
N LEU A 129 -6.80 -6.64 0.86
CA LEU A 129 -8.08 -6.08 0.39
C LEU A 129 -8.00 -4.61 -0.02
N TRP A 130 -6.93 -3.90 0.38
CA TRP A 130 -6.73 -2.50 0.07
C TRP A 130 -6.82 -2.15 -1.43
N PRO A 131 -6.25 -2.94 -2.38
CA PRO A 131 -6.39 -2.65 -3.80
C PRO A 131 -7.85 -2.50 -4.23
N LEU A 132 -8.72 -3.42 -3.81
CA LEU A 132 -10.15 -3.35 -4.10
C LEU A 132 -10.81 -2.15 -3.42
N ALA A 133 -10.47 -1.85 -2.17
CA ALA A 133 -11.03 -0.73 -1.43
C ALA A 133 -10.65 0.64 -2.03
N ALA A 134 -9.43 0.75 -2.57
CA ALA A 134 -8.91 1.96 -3.20
C ALA A 134 -9.34 2.13 -4.67
N SER A 135 -9.74 1.03 -5.33
CA SER A 135 -10.12 1.04 -6.74
C SER A 135 -11.35 1.91 -7.07
N ARG A 136 -11.43 2.31 -8.34
CA ARG A 136 -12.50 3.13 -8.93
C ARG A 136 -13.06 2.48 -10.19
N SER A 137 -14.28 2.86 -10.55
CA SER A 137 -14.92 2.42 -11.81
C SER A 137 -14.11 2.91 -13.01
N ARG A 138 -14.17 2.17 -14.12
CA ARG A 138 -13.51 2.56 -15.38
C ARG A 138 -14.09 3.83 -15.99
N ASP A 139 -15.35 4.13 -15.68
CA ASP A 139 -16.10 5.27 -16.22
C ASP A 139 -15.76 6.59 -15.51
N ASP A 140 -15.01 6.54 -14.41
CA ASP A 140 -14.52 7.75 -13.74
C ASP A 140 -13.47 8.41 -14.64
N PRO A 141 -13.75 9.60 -15.21
CA PRO A 141 -12.84 10.25 -16.13
C PRO A 141 -11.50 10.54 -15.44
N ALA A 142 -11.49 10.80 -14.13
CA ALA A 142 -10.30 11.17 -13.37
C ALA A 142 -9.48 9.96 -12.86
N VAL A 143 -9.82 8.72 -13.26
CA VAL A 143 -9.11 7.52 -12.76
C VAL A 143 -7.79 7.26 -13.51
N ASP A 144 -6.68 7.25 -12.76
CA ASP A 144 -5.40 6.76 -13.26
C ASP A 144 -5.48 5.24 -13.53
N ARG A 145 -4.63 4.71 -14.42
CA ARG A 145 -4.70 3.30 -14.84
C ARG A 145 -4.57 2.32 -13.67
N TRP A 146 -3.83 2.67 -12.62
CA TRP A 146 -3.54 1.81 -11.47
C TRP A 146 -4.68 1.83 -10.46
N SER A 147 -5.44 2.92 -10.35
CA SER A 147 -6.65 2.97 -9.52
C SER A 147 -7.86 2.28 -10.14
N ARG A 148 -7.75 1.64 -11.30
CA ARG A 148 -8.88 0.92 -11.95
C ARG A 148 -9.18 -0.41 -11.25
N ARG A 149 -10.44 -0.85 -11.33
CA ARG A 149 -10.90 -2.12 -10.74
C ARG A 149 -10.16 -3.36 -11.23
N ALA A 150 -9.85 -3.45 -12.53
CA ALA A 150 -9.22 -4.65 -13.09
C ALA A 150 -7.81 -4.93 -12.53
N PRO A 151 -6.85 -3.97 -12.54
CA PRO A 151 -5.58 -4.13 -11.83
C PRO A 151 -5.75 -4.45 -10.34
N ALA A 152 -6.70 -3.80 -9.67
CA ALA A 152 -6.97 -4.07 -8.26
C ALA A 152 -7.42 -5.51 -7.98
N VAL A 153 -8.24 -6.10 -8.87
CA VAL A 153 -8.64 -7.51 -8.76
C VAL A 153 -7.43 -8.42 -8.92
N VAL A 154 -6.61 -8.21 -9.96
CA VAL A 154 -5.40 -9.01 -10.20
C VAL A 154 -4.45 -8.94 -9.01
N VAL A 155 -4.17 -7.74 -8.51
CA VAL A 155 -3.26 -7.53 -7.37
C VAL A 155 -3.84 -8.16 -6.11
N THR A 156 -5.12 -7.96 -5.79
CA THR A 156 -5.73 -8.64 -4.64
C THR A 156 -5.68 -10.16 -4.78
N SER A 157 -5.92 -10.73 -5.96
CA SER A 157 -5.78 -12.17 -6.16
C SER A 157 -4.35 -12.67 -5.89
N VAL A 158 -3.33 -11.96 -6.40
CA VAL A 158 -1.93 -12.29 -6.11
C VAL A 158 -1.63 -12.20 -4.61
N LEU A 159 -2.07 -11.12 -3.94
CA LEU A 159 -1.86 -10.94 -2.51
C LEU A 159 -2.57 -12.01 -1.68
N VAL A 160 -3.77 -12.45 -2.09
CA VAL A 160 -4.51 -13.54 -1.43
C VAL A 160 -3.78 -14.88 -1.61
N VAL A 161 -3.22 -15.17 -2.79
CA VAL A 161 -2.42 -16.38 -3.01
C VAL A 161 -1.16 -16.36 -2.16
N LEU A 162 -0.44 -15.24 -2.11
CA LEU A 162 0.75 -15.10 -1.26
C LEU A 162 0.40 -15.21 0.23
N LEU A 163 -0.73 -14.64 0.66
CA LEU A 163 -1.23 -14.77 2.02
C LEU A 163 -1.64 -16.20 2.37
N ALA A 164 -2.26 -16.92 1.44
CA ALA A 164 -2.58 -18.33 1.60
C ALA A 164 -1.30 -19.16 1.73
N TRP A 165 -0.29 -18.93 0.89
CA TRP A 165 1.00 -19.59 1.00
C TRP A 165 1.66 -19.33 2.36
N PHE A 166 1.76 -18.07 2.78
CA PHE A 166 2.27 -17.71 4.11
C PHE A 166 1.50 -18.40 5.24
N THR A 167 0.17 -18.46 5.15
CA THR A 167 -0.69 -19.07 6.16
C THR A 167 -0.49 -20.58 6.23
N VAL A 168 -0.34 -21.26 5.09
CA VAL A 168 -0.02 -22.70 5.04
C VAL A 168 1.33 -22.98 5.68
N GLU A 169 2.36 -22.18 5.37
CA GLU A 169 3.67 -22.31 6.01
C GLU A 169 3.61 -22.05 7.52
N LEU A 170 2.83 -21.05 7.94
CA LEU A 170 2.68 -20.65 9.35
C LEU A 170 1.97 -21.71 10.18
N VAL A 171 0.84 -22.23 9.70
CA VAL A 171 0.03 -23.22 10.43
C VAL A 171 0.63 -24.63 10.32
N GLY A 172 1.24 -24.96 9.19
CA GLY A 172 1.84 -26.27 8.94
C GLY A 172 3.28 -26.44 9.43
N GLY A 173 3.91 -25.39 9.97
CA GLY A 173 5.32 -25.45 10.37
C GLY A 173 6.27 -25.66 9.19
N GLY A 174 5.94 -25.04 8.05
CA GLY A 174 6.65 -25.24 6.80
C GLY A 174 8.07 -24.68 6.78
N ARG A 175 8.84 -25.05 5.73
CA ARG A 175 10.28 -24.74 5.61
C ARG A 175 10.56 -23.36 5.03
N GLN A 176 9.55 -22.67 4.52
CA GLN A 176 9.69 -21.43 3.77
C GLN A 176 8.90 -20.27 4.40
N LEU A 177 8.56 -20.38 5.69
CA LEU A 177 7.77 -19.38 6.41
C LEU A 177 8.32 -17.95 6.25
N GLY A 178 9.63 -17.78 6.41
CA GLY A 178 10.29 -16.48 6.24
C GLY A 178 10.23 -15.96 4.80
N LEU A 179 10.44 -16.83 3.82
CA LEU A 179 10.37 -16.47 2.41
C LEU A 179 8.95 -16.04 2.00
N ALA A 180 7.94 -16.82 2.40
CA ALA A 180 6.54 -16.55 2.11
C ALA A 180 6.10 -15.20 2.70
N GLU A 181 6.50 -14.89 3.94
CA GLU A 181 6.22 -13.61 4.57
C GLU A 181 6.88 -12.45 3.82
N ARG A 182 8.15 -12.58 3.45
CA ARG A 182 8.88 -11.54 2.69
C ARG A 182 8.22 -11.25 1.36
N ALA A 183 7.89 -12.30 0.60
CA ALA A 183 7.21 -12.17 -0.68
C ALA A 183 5.88 -11.44 -0.52
N LEU A 184 5.08 -11.82 0.49
CA LEU A 184 3.81 -11.18 0.81
C LEU A 184 4.00 -9.70 1.19
N VAL A 185 4.88 -9.38 2.14
CA VAL A 185 5.11 -8.00 2.61
C VAL A 185 5.59 -7.10 1.48
N VAL A 186 6.58 -7.55 0.71
CA VAL A 186 7.09 -6.78 -0.43
C VAL A 186 5.96 -6.52 -1.42
N ALA A 187 5.20 -7.54 -1.80
CA ALA A 187 4.06 -7.38 -2.70
C ALA A 187 3.00 -6.40 -2.14
N GLN A 188 2.70 -6.48 -0.84
CA GLN A 188 1.74 -5.58 -0.18
C GLN A 188 2.21 -4.13 -0.16
N THR A 189 3.52 -3.88 -0.03
CA THR A 189 4.06 -2.52 -0.03
C THR A 189 4.19 -1.89 -1.42
N LEU A 190 4.34 -2.71 -2.47
CA LEU A 190 4.47 -2.21 -3.84
C LEU A 190 3.19 -1.59 -4.39
N TRP A 191 2.01 -2.05 -3.97
CA TRP A 191 0.75 -1.52 -4.51
C TRP A 191 0.42 -0.09 -4.06
N PRO A 192 0.49 0.27 -2.76
CA PRO A 192 0.40 1.66 -2.32
C PRO A 192 1.42 2.57 -3.00
N ALA A 193 2.67 2.09 -3.18
CA ALA A 193 3.72 2.81 -3.88
C ALA A 193 3.35 3.10 -5.34
N THR A 194 2.90 2.10 -6.10
CA THR A 194 2.50 2.25 -7.51
C THR A 194 1.29 3.18 -7.66
N VAL A 195 0.32 3.10 -6.75
CA VAL A 195 -0.83 3.99 -6.71
C VAL A 195 -0.43 5.44 -6.37
N ALA A 196 0.51 5.64 -5.44
CA ALA A 196 1.05 6.96 -5.12
C ALA A 196 1.84 7.55 -6.29
N LEU A 197 2.71 6.76 -6.95
CA LEU A 197 3.45 7.17 -8.15
C LEU A 197 2.49 7.52 -9.30
N GLY A 198 1.45 6.72 -9.54
CA GLY A 198 0.44 7.00 -10.56
C GLY A 198 -0.26 8.36 -10.36
N ARG A 199 -0.42 8.78 -9.10
CA ARG A 199 -0.97 10.09 -8.74
C ARG A 199 0.08 11.21 -8.75
N ALA A 200 1.32 10.89 -8.39
CA ALA A 200 2.46 11.80 -8.44
C ALA A 200 2.97 12.06 -9.88
N PHE A 201 2.59 11.25 -10.87
CA PHE A 201 3.04 11.43 -12.26
C PHE A 201 1.90 11.39 -13.30
N GLY A 202 0.65 11.36 -12.85
CA GLY A 202 -0.52 11.40 -13.74
C GLY A 202 -0.72 12.77 -14.40
N PRO A 203 -1.30 12.82 -15.62
CA PRO A 203 -1.50 14.07 -16.35
C PRO A 203 -2.43 15.01 -15.58
N SER A 204 -2.03 16.27 -15.49
CA SER A 204 -2.76 17.36 -14.84
C SER A 204 -4.15 17.48 -15.44
N SER A 205 -5.20 17.69 -14.61
CA SER A 205 -6.57 17.95 -15.09
C SER A 205 -6.67 19.11 -16.09
N ALA A 206 -5.66 20.00 -16.14
CA ALA A 206 -5.54 21.09 -17.10
C ALA A 206 -5.34 20.65 -18.56
N GLU A 207 -4.84 19.44 -18.81
CA GLU A 207 -4.59 18.91 -20.16
C GLU A 207 -5.77 18.08 -20.69
N ARG A 208 -6.78 17.87 -19.84
CA ARG A 208 -7.99 17.13 -20.18
C ARG A 208 -8.94 18.07 -20.94
N THR A 209 -8.62 18.30 -22.20
CA THR A 209 -9.43 19.09 -23.13
C THR A 209 -10.90 18.68 -22.99
N PRO A 210 -11.85 19.62 -22.83
CA PRO A 210 -13.27 19.27 -22.82
C PRO A 210 -13.55 18.54 -24.13
N ARG A 211 -14.00 17.28 -24.05
CA ARG A 211 -14.51 16.58 -25.24
C ARG A 211 -15.57 17.51 -25.84
N ARG A 212 -15.31 18.01 -27.05
CA ARG A 212 -16.30 18.79 -27.81
C ARG A 212 -17.61 17.99 -27.80
N PRO A 213 -18.76 18.63 -27.54
CA PRO A 213 -20.03 17.93 -27.57
C PRO A 213 -20.20 17.23 -28.93
N PRO A 214 -20.83 16.05 -28.97
CA PRO A 214 -21.03 15.33 -30.22
C PRO A 214 -21.71 16.24 -31.24
N ILE A 215 -21.18 16.25 -32.46
CA ILE A 215 -21.56 17.12 -33.61
C ILE A 215 -23.09 17.15 -33.87
N ARG A 216 -23.83 16.15 -33.38
CA ARG A 216 -25.31 16.13 -33.43
C ARG A 216 -25.99 17.28 -32.68
N ALA A 217 -25.38 17.86 -31.65
CA ALA A 217 -25.96 19.01 -30.94
C ALA A 217 -25.84 20.32 -31.72
N THR A 218 -24.78 20.48 -32.52
CA THR A 218 -24.52 21.70 -33.29
C THR A 218 -25.44 21.84 -34.50
N VAL A 219 -25.88 20.72 -35.10
CA VAL A 219 -26.82 20.74 -36.24
C VAL A 219 -28.22 21.18 -35.79
N ARG A 220 -28.70 20.73 -34.62
CA ARG A 220 -30.04 21.08 -34.10
C ARG A 220 -30.20 22.55 -33.70
N LEU A 221 -29.11 23.22 -33.31
CA LEU A 221 -29.15 24.65 -33.00
C LEU A 221 -29.11 25.53 -34.25
N ARG A 222 -28.47 25.05 -35.33
CA ARG A 222 -28.45 25.74 -36.62
C ARG A 222 -29.81 25.70 -37.34
N GLU A 223 -30.55 24.60 -37.23
CA GLU A 223 -31.89 24.50 -37.83
C GLU A 223 -32.96 25.35 -37.10
N ARG A 224 -32.80 25.59 -35.80
CA ARG A 224 -33.75 26.42 -35.02
C ARG A 224 -33.58 27.92 -35.23
N GLY A 225 -32.40 28.37 -35.69
CA GLY A 225 -32.12 29.78 -35.99
C GLY A 225 -32.57 30.24 -37.37
N SER A 226 -32.89 29.33 -38.29
CA SER A 226 -33.29 29.64 -39.67
C SER A 226 -34.82 29.74 -39.88
N ARG A 227 -35.62 29.58 -38.81
CA ARG A 227 -37.10 29.60 -38.87
C ARG A 227 -37.72 30.76 -38.08
N ARG A 228 -37.04 31.90 -38.00
CA ARG A 228 -37.59 33.15 -37.44
C ARG A 228 -37.35 34.30 -38.39
#